data_AF-A0A924Z277-F1
#
_entry.id   AF-A0A924Z277-F1
#
_cell.length_a   1.000
_cell.length_b   1.000
_cell.length_c   1.000
_cell.angle_alpha   90.00
_cell.angle_beta   90.00
_cell.angle_gamma   90.00
#
_symmetry.space_group_name_H-M   'P 1'
#
loop_
_entity.id
_entity.type
_entity.pdbx_description
1 polymer ?
#
loop_
_entity_poly.entity_id
_entity_poly.type
_entity_poly.pdbx_seq_one_letter_code
_entity_poly.pdbx_strand_id
1 'polypeptide(L)'
;IDEKIDEALDLYFQQCSLMVNCRDLAVMAATLANKGVNPITDDRAIPSHYIRDVLSVMYTCGMYNFAGEWAYKVGIPAKSGVSGGIIAVVPNQVGIAVFSPPLDSHGNSVRGIKVCEDLAREFELHMFDLPMGCSHFRQTLANEP
;
A
#
# COMPACT_ATOMS: atom_id res chain seq x y z
N ILE A 1 -15.55 -15.70 -18.42
CA ILE A 1 -15.11 -16.41 -17.21
C ILE A 1 -15.28 -17.86 -17.57
N ASP A 2 -14.15 -18.52 -17.85
CA ASP A 2 -14.15 -19.84 -18.49
C ASP A 2 -13.94 -20.96 -17.45
N GLU A 3 -13.73 -20.59 -16.18
CA GLU A 3 -13.67 -21.45 -15.01
C GLU A 3 -15.07 -21.71 -14.42
N LYS A 4 -15.19 -22.79 -13.63
CA LYS A 4 -16.40 -23.02 -12.83
C LYS A 4 -16.49 -21.93 -11.77
N ILE A 5 -17.61 -21.21 -11.78
CA ILE A 5 -17.85 -20.04 -10.93
C ILE A 5 -17.62 -20.36 -9.44
N ASP A 6 -18.07 -21.52 -8.98
CA ASP A 6 -17.93 -21.92 -7.56
C ASP A 6 -16.46 -22.06 -7.14
N GLU A 7 -15.61 -22.66 -7.98
CA GLU A 7 -14.19 -22.83 -7.68
C GLU A 7 -13.47 -21.47 -7.60
N ALA A 8 -13.84 -20.52 -8.47
CA ALA A 8 -13.29 -19.16 -8.45
C ALA A 8 -13.72 -18.36 -7.20
N LEU A 9 -14.98 -18.51 -6.79
CA LEU A 9 -15.51 -17.86 -5.58
C LEU A 9 -14.88 -18.44 -4.32
N ASP A 10 -14.74 -19.76 -4.23
CA ASP A 10 -14.09 -20.42 -3.10
C ASP A 10 -12.64 -19.93 -2.92
N LEU A 11 -11.88 -19.84 -4.01
CA LEU A 11 -10.52 -19.30 -3.98
C LEU A 11 -10.50 -17.83 -3.53
N TYR A 12 -11.41 -17.01 -4.05
CA TYR A 12 -11.53 -15.60 -3.65
C TYR A 12 -11.82 -15.46 -2.15
N PHE A 13 -12.75 -16.23 -1.61
CA PHE A 13 -13.08 -16.19 -0.18
C PHE A 13 -11.92 -16.64 0.70
N GLN A 14 -11.16 -17.65 0.26
CA GLN A 14 -9.95 -18.07 0.96
C GLN A 14 -8.89 -16.96 0.96
N GLN A 15 -8.65 -16.31 -0.18
CA GLN A 15 -7.70 -15.19 -0.29
C GLN A 15 -8.08 -14.02 0.64
N CYS A 16 -9.36 -13.66 0.71
CA CYS A 16 -9.84 -12.58 1.57
C CYS A 16 -9.89 -12.93 3.07
N SER A 17 -9.74 -14.21 3.42
CA SER A 17 -9.81 -14.70 4.81
C SER A 17 -8.43 -14.94 5.43
N LEU A 18 -7.35 -14.58 4.74
CA LEU A 18 -6.00 -14.66 5.28
C LEU A 18 -5.82 -13.69 6.46
N MET A 19 -5.27 -14.22 7.55
CA MET A 19 -4.96 -13.45 8.75
C MET A 19 -3.57 -12.85 8.65
N VAL A 20 -3.48 -11.53 8.79
CA VAL A 20 -2.23 -10.76 8.77
C VAL A 20 -2.28 -9.68 9.85
N ASN A 21 -1.11 -9.29 10.36
CA ASN A 21 -0.96 -8.11 11.22
C ASN A 21 -0.33 -6.93 10.45
N CYS A 22 -0.22 -5.75 11.09
CA CYS A 22 0.38 -4.57 10.45
C CYS A 22 1.83 -4.80 9.99
N ARG A 23 2.61 -5.58 10.72
CA ARG A 23 4.00 -5.89 10.35
C ARG A 23 4.03 -6.72 9.07
N ASP A 24 3.16 -7.71 8.94
CA ASP A 24 3.06 -8.53 7.74
C ASP A 24 2.71 -7.67 6.52
N LEU A 25 1.68 -6.81 6.65
CA LEU A 25 1.28 -5.87 5.60
C LEU A 25 2.39 -4.87 5.25
N ALA A 26 3.12 -4.36 6.24
CA ALA A 26 4.24 -3.44 5.99
C ALA A 26 5.37 -4.12 5.23
N VAL A 27 5.69 -5.39 5.54
CA VAL A 27 6.68 -6.18 4.80
C VAL A 27 6.22 -6.49 3.38
N MET A 28 4.94 -6.81 3.18
CA MET A 28 4.36 -6.95 1.84
C MET A 28 4.46 -5.65 1.04
N ALA A 29 4.15 -4.51 1.65
CA ALA A 29 4.30 -3.19 1.03
C ALA A 29 5.75 -2.87 0.70
N ALA A 30 6.68 -3.18 1.61
CA ALA A 30 8.10 -2.95 1.41
C ALA A 30 8.67 -3.86 0.32
N THR A 31 8.13 -5.07 0.16
CA THR A 31 8.46 -5.96 -0.97
C THR A 31 8.08 -5.32 -2.31
N LEU A 32 6.90 -4.69 -2.39
CA LEU A 32 6.48 -3.93 -3.56
C LEU A 32 7.36 -2.68 -3.78
N ALA A 33 7.66 -1.94 -2.70
CA ALA A 33 8.55 -0.79 -2.75
C ALA A 33 9.95 -1.17 -3.24
N ASN A 34 10.42 -2.38 -2.90
CA ASN A 34 11.73 -2.93 -3.22
C ASN A 34 11.71 -3.80 -4.50
N LYS A 35 10.94 -3.38 -5.52
CA LYS A 35 10.94 -4.00 -6.85
C LYS A 35 10.67 -5.52 -6.83
N GLY A 36 9.82 -5.96 -5.89
CA GLY A 36 9.36 -7.33 -5.73
C GLY A 36 10.29 -8.24 -4.93
N VAL A 37 11.32 -7.71 -4.28
CA VAL A 37 12.23 -8.45 -3.41
C VAL A 37 11.86 -8.22 -1.94
N ASN A 38 11.64 -9.31 -1.20
CA ASN A 38 11.30 -9.24 0.21
C ASN A 38 12.51 -8.70 1.00
N PRO A 39 12.39 -7.58 1.73
CA PRO A 39 13.53 -6.95 2.39
C PRO A 39 14.06 -7.72 3.61
N ILE A 40 13.34 -8.73 4.09
CA ILE A 40 13.75 -9.56 5.23
C ILE A 40 14.42 -10.84 4.75
N THR A 41 13.88 -11.50 3.74
CA THR A 41 14.38 -12.80 3.26
C THR A 41 15.30 -12.71 2.05
N ASP A 42 15.34 -11.55 1.38
CA ASP A 42 16.00 -11.32 0.09
C ASP A 42 15.44 -12.13 -1.09
N ASP A 43 14.31 -12.83 -0.88
CA ASP A 43 13.65 -13.59 -1.93
C ASP A 43 12.86 -12.68 -2.87
N ARG A 44 12.91 -12.99 -4.17
CA ARG A 44 12.05 -12.36 -5.18
C ARG A 44 10.64 -12.97 -5.13
N ALA A 45 9.72 -12.30 -4.45
CA ALA A 45 8.31 -12.68 -4.44
C ALA A 45 7.59 -12.33 -5.75
N ILE A 46 7.98 -11.22 -6.41
CA ILE A 46 7.34 -10.76 -7.65
C ILE A 46 8.41 -10.34 -8.67
N PRO A 47 8.31 -10.75 -9.94
CA PRO A 47 9.14 -10.21 -11.02
C PRO A 47 9.03 -8.69 -11.11
N SER A 48 10.18 -8.00 -11.20
CA SER A 48 10.24 -6.53 -11.12
C SER A 48 9.42 -5.82 -12.20
N HIS A 49 9.23 -6.45 -13.37
CA HIS A 49 8.46 -5.87 -14.46
C HIS A 49 6.97 -5.72 -14.16
N TYR A 50 6.40 -6.55 -13.27
CA TYR A 50 5.00 -6.42 -12.83
C TYR A 50 4.78 -5.34 -11.77
N ILE A 51 5.85 -4.88 -11.10
CA ILE A 51 5.72 -3.97 -9.96
C ILE A 51 5.11 -2.64 -10.39
N ARG A 52 5.53 -2.10 -11.54
CA ARG A 52 4.93 -0.88 -12.07
C ARG A 52 3.43 -1.05 -12.28
N ASP A 53 3.01 -2.17 -12.87
CA ASP A 53 1.60 -2.41 -13.22
C ASP A 53 0.76 -2.57 -11.94
N VAL A 54 1.25 -3.31 -10.94
CA VAL A 54 0.61 -3.45 -9.63
C VAL A 54 0.45 -2.08 -8.95
N LEU A 55 1.52 -1.29 -8.89
CA LEU A 55 1.49 0.03 -8.25
C LEU A 55 0.59 1.02 -8.99
N SER A 56 0.54 0.95 -10.33
CA SER A 56 -0.39 1.75 -11.13
C SER A 56 -1.85 1.42 -10.80
N VAL A 57 -2.21 0.14 -10.66
CA VAL A 57 -3.57 -0.27 -10.29
C VAL A 57 -3.89 0.15 -8.85
N MET A 58 -2.96 -0.06 -7.91
CA MET A 58 -3.13 0.41 -6.52
C MET A 58 -3.38 1.93 -6.46
N TYR A 59 -2.64 2.71 -7.25
CA TYR A 59 -2.77 4.16 -7.28
C TYR A 59 -4.13 4.62 -7.81
N THR A 60 -4.65 3.99 -8.87
CA THR A 60 -5.86 4.47 -9.55
C THR A 60 -7.17 3.95 -8.96
N CYS A 61 -7.17 2.78 -8.31
CA CYS A 61 -8.42 2.16 -7.84
C CYS A 61 -8.35 1.56 -6.42
N GLY A 62 -7.20 1.64 -5.74
CA GLY A 62 -6.99 0.89 -4.51
C GLY A 62 -7.82 1.36 -3.30
N MET A 63 -8.30 2.61 -3.34
CA MET A 63 -9.11 3.23 -2.28
C MET A 63 -10.61 3.33 -2.64
N TYR A 64 -11.09 2.45 -3.52
CA TYR A 64 -12.48 2.44 -4.01
C TYR A 64 -12.86 3.79 -4.63
N ASN A 65 -14.06 4.30 -4.34
CA ASN A 65 -14.54 5.60 -4.82
C ASN A 65 -13.74 6.80 -4.24
N PHE A 66 -12.87 6.57 -3.25
CA PHE A 66 -11.97 7.58 -2.69
C PHE A 66 -10.64 7.68 -3.45
N ALA A 67 -10.36 6.85 -4.45
CA ALA A 67 -9.05 6.80 -5.12
C ALA A 67 -8.63 8.12 -5.77
N GLY A 68 -9.56 8.89 -6.35
CA GLY A 68 -9.25 10.20 -6.95
C GLY A 68 -8.85 11.24 -5.91
N GLU A 69 -9.58 11.32 -4.80
CA GLU A 69 -9.27 12.23 -3.69
C GLU A 69 -7.98 11.81 -2.96
N TRP A 70 -7.77 10.51 -2.80
CA TRP A 70 -6.53 9.95 -2.28
C TRP A 70 -5.31 10.32 -3.13
N ALA A 71 -5.41 10.18 -4.45
CA ALA A 71 -4.35 10.54 -5.37
C ALA A 71 -3.99 12.03 -5.32
N TYR A 72 -4.97 12.90 -5.00
CA TYR A 72 -4.77 14.33 -4.84
C TYR A 72 -4.20 14.73 -3.47
N LYS A 73 -4.66 14.10 -2.39
CA LYS A 73 -4.29 14.47 -1.01
C LYS A 73 -3.04 13.76 -0.50
N VAL A 74 -2.88 12.49 -0.84
CA VAL A 74 -1.84 11.59 -0.30
C VAL A 74 -0.83 11.22 -1.38
N GLY A 75 -1.31 10.85 -2.58
CA GLY A 75 -0.45 10.63 -3.74
C GLY A 75 0.48 9.43 -3.66
N ILE A 76 0.13 8.41 -2.87
CA ILE A 76 0.93 7.18 -2.71
C ILE A 76 0.09 5.98 -3.17
N PRO A 77 0.62 5.02 -3.95
CA PRO A 77 -0.09 3.77 -4.25
C PRO A 77 -0.55 3.06 -2.97
N ALA A 78 -1.85 2.74 -2.87
CA ALA A 78 -2.40 2.13 -1.66
C ALA A 78 -3.53 1.14 -1.97
N LYS A 79 -3.89 0.31 -1.00
CA LYS A 79 -5.10 -0.51 -1.02
C LYS A 79 -5.74 -0.51 0.36
N SER A 80 -7.05 -0.32 0.40
CA SER A 80 -7.86 -0.43 1.61
C SER A 80 -8.60 -1.76 1.70
N GLY A 81 -8.77 -2.31 2.90
CA GLY A 81 -9.57 -3.49 3.19
C GLY A 81 -10.69 -3.19 4.18
N VAL A 82 -11.84 -3.84 4.01
CA VAL A 82 -13.01 -3.68 4.90
C VAL A 82 -12.77 -4.18 6.33
N SER A 83 -11.67 -4.87 6.59
CA SER A 83 -11.19 -5.18 7.94
C SER A 83 -10.68 -3.94 8.70
N GLY A 84 -10.47 -2.82 7.99
CA GLY A 84 -9.85 -1.60 8.51
C GLY A 84 -8.34 -1.51 8.26
N GLY A 85 -7.77 -2.44 7.48
CA GLY A 85 -6.37 -2.39 7.04
C GLY A 85 -6.16 -1.47 5.84
N ILE A 86 -5.08 -0.70 5.84
CA ILE A 86 -4.58 0.03 4.68
C ILE A 86 -3.11 -0.35 4.47
N ILE A 87 -2.77 -0.70 3.23
CA ILE A 87 -1.40 -0.90 2.76
C ILE A 87 -1.05 0.25 1.81
N ALA A 88 0.11 0.89 1.98
CA ALA A 88 0.58 1.97 1.11
C ALA A 88 2.06 1.78 0.76
N VAL A 89 2.44 2.13 -0.47
CA VAL A 89 3.76 1.83 -1.02
C VAL A 89 4.40 3.09 -1.58
N VAL A 90 5.50 3.53 -0.98
CA VAL A 90 6.34 4.60 -1.52
C VAL A 90 7.48 3.95 -2.31
N PRO A 91 7.45 3.97 -3.65
CA PRO A 91 8.39 3.19 -4.47
C PRO A 91 9.84 3.52 -4.16
N ASN A 92 10.65 2.47 -4.01
CA ASN A 92 12.05 2.50 -3.60
C ASN A 92 12.31 2.96 -2.15
N GLN A 93 11.31 3.41 -1.38
CA GLN A 93 11.56 4.03 -0.07
C GLN A 93 11.03 3.21 1.10
N VAL A 94 9.71 3.06 1.21
CA VAL A 94 9.07 2.50 2.41
C VAL A 94 7.76 1.80 2.06
N GLY A 95 7.47 0.73 2.79
CA GLY A 95 6.16 0.11 2.85
C GLY A 95 5.45 0.49 4.14
N ILE A 96 4.21 0.95 4.05
CA ILE A 96 3.41 1.43 5.17
C ILE A 96 2.19 0.51 5.32
N ALA A 97 1.86 0.18 6.57
CA ALA A 97 0.61 -0.48 6.90
C ALA A 97 -0.03 0.16 8.13
N VAL A 98 -1.35 0.34 8.06
CA VAL A 98 -2.16 0.87 9.16
C VAL A 98 -3.36 -0.05 9.37
N PHE A 99 -3.79 -0.22 10.61
CA PHE A 99 -4.99 -0.97 10.94
C PHE A 99 -5.84 -0.21 11.94
N SER A 100 -7.10 0.02 11.59
CA SER A 100 -8.11 0.56 12.50
C SER A 100 -9.51 0.18 11.98
N PRO A 101 -10.30 -0.64 12.70
CA PRO A 101 -11.56 -1.18 12.20
C PRO A 101 -12.64 -0.18 11.76
N PRO A 102 -12.86 0.99 12.41
CA PRO A 102 -13.92 1.91 12.00
C PRO A 102 -13.73 2.46 10.59
N LEU A 103 -14.76 2.29 9.75
CA LEU A 103 -14.76 2.68 8.35
C LEU A 103 -15.60 3.94 8.07
N ASP A 104 -15.26 4.66 7.02
CA ASP A 104 -16.07 5.73 6.43
C ASP A 104 -17.19 5.18 5.52
N SER A 105 -17.95 6.08 4.89
CA SER A 105 -19.01 5.71 3.93
C SER A 105 -18.51 5.04 2.65
N HIS A 106 -17.20 5.07 2.38
CA HIS A 106 -16.57 4.47 1.21
C HIS A 106 -15.92 3.11 1.53
N GLY A 107 -16.02 2.64 2.78
CA GLY A 107 -15.43 1.38 3.24
C GLY A 107 -13.95 1.45 3.56
N ASN A 108 -13.42 2.66 3.81
CA ASN A 108 -12.02 2.89 4.15
C ASN A 108 -11.84 3.19 5.64
N SER A 109 -10.73 2.76 6.23
CA SER A 109 -10.42 3.07 7.63
C SER A 109 -10.26 4.58 7.85
N VAL A 110 -11.13 5.17 8.69
CA VAL A 110 -11.13 6.63 8.95
C VAL A 110 -9.78 7.07 9.53
N ARG A 111 -9.31 6.35 10.55
CA ARG A 111 -8.03 6.66 11.20
C ARG A 111 -6.85 6.26 10.32
N GLY A 112 -7.00 5.19 9.54
CA GLY A 112 -5.98 4.76 8.57
C GLY A 112 -5.69 5.83 7.54
N ILE A 113 -6.74 6.41 6.92
CA ILE A 113 -6.60 7.52 5.98
C ILE A 113 -5.86 8.68 6.65
N LYS A 114 -6.30 9.08 7.85
CA LYS A 114 -5.72 10.23 8.53
C LYS A 114 -4.22 10.06 8.81
N VAL A 115 -3.80 8.87 9.26
CA VAL A 115 -2.38 8.55 9.46
C VAL A 115 -1.61 8.66 8.15
N CYS A 116 -2.13 8.12 7.05
CA CYS A 116 -1.46 8.21 5.75
C CYS A 116 -1.37 9.65 5.23
N GLU A 117 -2.40 10.47 5.41
CA GLU A 117 -2.37 11.90 5.07
C GLU A 117 -1.30 12.65 5.87
N ASP A 118 -1.19 12.38 7.17
CA ASP A 118 -0.22 13.05 8.03
C ASP A 118 1.22 12.60 7.70
N LEU A 119 1.46 11.29 7.49
CA LEU A 119 2.75 10.78 7.03
C LEU A 119 3.17 11.36 5.68
N ALA A 120 2.24 11.42 4.72
CA ALA A 120 2.53 11.95 3.39
C ALA A 120 2.93 13.43 3.45
N ARG A 121 2.23 14.22 4.27
CA ARG A 121 2.52 15.64 4.48
C ARG A 121 3.83 15.87 5.25
N GLU A 122 4.04 15.14 6.34
CA GLU A 122 5.20 15.32 7.22
C GLU A 122 6.50 14.92 6.54
N PHE A 123 6.46 13.88 5.70
CA PHE A 123 7.66 13.33 5.08
C PHE A 123 7.79 13.61 3.59
N GLU A 124 6.88 14.39 2.99
CA GLU A 124 6.86 14.71 1.55
C GLU A 124 6.91 13.45 0.68
N LEU A 125 5.97 12.52 0.94
CA LEU A 125 5.94 11.20 0.28
C LEU A 125 5.11 11.17 -1.00
N HIS A 126 4.53 12.30 -1.41
CA HIS A 126 3.64 12.35 -2.56
C HIS A 126 4.41 12.02 -3.84
N MET A 127 3.84 11.20 -4.73
CA MET A 127 4.52 10.74 -5.96
C MET A 127 4.86 11.88 -6.94
N PHE A 128 4.19 13.02 -6.82
CA PHE A 128 4.42 14.22 -7.65
C PHE A 128 5.27 15.30 -6.97
N ASP A 129 5.72 15.08 -5.73
CA ASP A 129 6.73 15.93 -5.13
C ASP A 129 8.10 15.69 -5.81
N LEU A 130 9.00 16.68 -5.75
CA LEU A 130 10.26 16.80 -6.51
C LEU A 130 11.14 15.52 -6.56
N PRO A 131 12.00 15.37 -7.58
CA PRO A 131 12.23 14.08 -8.24
C PRO A 131 12.94 13.04 -7.36
N MET A 132 12.22 11.95 -7.08
CA MET A 132 12.71 10.56 -7.08
C MET A 132 14.07 10.33 -6.38
N GLY A 133 14.13 10.50 -5.06
CA GLY A 133 15.28 9.99 -4.31
C GLY A 133 15.41 10.42 -2.86
N CYS A 134 14.92 11.60 -2.51
CA CYS A 134 15.08 12.16 -1.16
C CYS A 134 13.74 12.69 -0.65
N SER A 135 12.94 11.81 -0.04
CA SER A 135 11.91 12.29 0.90
C SER A 135 12.58 12.79 2.18
N HIS A 136 11.88 13.63 2.93
CA HIS A 136 12.31 13.97 4.29
C HIS A 136 12.48 12.71 5.16
N PHE A 137 11.68 11.65 4.93
CA PHE A 137 11.84 10.37 5.62
C PHE A 137 13.24 9.77 5.45
N ARG A 138 13.78 9.70 4.22
CA ARG A 138 15.14 9.19 3.98
C ARG A 138 16.22 10.06 4.60
N GLN A 139 16.02 11.38 4.61
CA GLN A 139 16.95 12.32 5.22
C GLN A 139 16.98 12.16 6.75
N THR A 140 15.82 11.99 7.38
CA THR A 140 15.71 11.74 8.82
C THR A 140 16.47 10.47 9.20
N LEU A 141 16.25 9.36 8.48
CA LEU A 141 16.97 8.10 8.74
C LEU A 141 18.48 8.20 8.53
N ALA A 142 18.94 9.00 7.56
CA ALA A 142 20.37 9.19 7.31
C ALA A 142 21.05 10.09 8.36
N ASN A 143 20.27 10.86 9.13
CA ASN A 143 20.75 11.80 10.14
C ASN A 143 20.56 11.31 11.58
N GLU A 144 20.04 10.09 11.79
CA GLU A 144 20.04 9.45 13.11
C GLU A 144 21.46 8.93 13.44
N PRO A 145 22.00 9.24 14.64
CA PRO A 145 23.39 8.93 15.03
C PRO A 145 23.68 7.46 15.29
#